data_AF-A0A8C9L7J8-F1
#
_entry.id   AF-A0A8C9L7J8-F1
#
_cell.length_a   1.000
_cell.length_b   1.000
_cell.length_c   1.000
_cell.angle_alpha   90.00
_cell.angle_beta   90.00
_cell.angle_gamma   90.00
#
_symmetry.space_group_name_H-M   'P 1'
#
loop_
_entity.id
_entity.type
_entity.pdbx_description
1 polymer ?
#
loop_
_entity_poly.entity_id
_entity_poly.type
_entity_poly.pdbx_seq_one_letter_code
_entity_poly.pdbx_strand_id
1 'polypeptide(L)'
;MNQEKLAKLQAQVRIGGKGTARRKKKVVHRTATADDKKLQSSLKKLAVNNIAGIEEVNMIKDDGTVIHFNNPKVQASLSANTFAITGHAEAKPITEMLPGILSQLGADSLTSLRKLAEQFPRQGRS
;
A
#
# COMPACT_ATOMS: atom_id res chain seq x y z
N MET A 1 0.03 -39.80 37.84
CA MET A 1 1.11 -39.09 37.12
C MET A 1 2.41 -39.41 37.83
N ASN A 2 3.34 -40.13 37.19
CA ASN A 2 4.48 -40.75 37.88
C ASN A 2 5.64 -39.75 38.02
N GLN A 3 5.94 -39.31 39.26
CA GLN A 3 6.84 -38.18 39.54
C GLN A 3 8.27 -38.38 39.03
N GLU A 4 8.78 -39.62 39.05
CA GLU A 4 10.14 -39.92 38.59
C GLU A 4 10.35 -39.69 37.08
N LYS A 5 9.31 -39.97 36.28
CA LYS A 5 9.36 -39.72 34.83
C LYS A 5 9.33 -38.22 34.54
N LEU A 6 8.62 -37.44 35.35
CA LEU A 6 8.55 -35.99 35.22
C LEU A 6 9.89 -35.33 35.57
N ALA A 7 10.56 -35.80 36.63
CA ALA A 7 11.89 -35.33 37.03
C ALA A 7 12.96 -35.60 35.96
N LYS A 8 12.93 -36.79 35.33
CA LYS A 8 13.84 -37.13 34.22
C LYS A 8 13.60 -36.25 32.97
N LEU A 9 12.36 -35.88 32.69
CA LEU A 9 12.05 -34.94 31.59
C LEU A 9 12.52 -33.51 31.88
N GLN A 10 12.43 -33.05 33.13
CA GLN A 10 12.93 -31.71 33.52
C GLN A 10 14.45 -31.58 33.37
N ALA A 11 15.21 -32.65 33.61
CA ALA A 11 16.66 -32.66 33.42
C ALA A 11 17.09 -32.65 31.95
N GLN A 12 16.20 -33.07 31.04
CA GLN A 12 16.50 -33.18 29.60
C GLN A 12 16.19 -31.91 28.80
N VAL A 13 15.62 -30.89 29.44
CA VAL A 13 15.36 -29.59 28.80
C VAL A 13 16.72 -28.91 28.62
N ARG A 14 17.22 -28.90 27.39
CA ARG A 14 18.44 -28.19 26.98
C ARG A 14 18.25 -26.67 27.11
N ILE A 15 18.30 -26.17 28.34
CA ILE A 15 18.31 -24.74 28.67
C ILE A 15 19.79 -24.32 28.61
N GLY A 16 20.15 -23.58 27.57
CA GLY A 16 21.55 -23.30 27.19
C GLY A 16 22.45 -22.83 28.35
N GLY A 17 23.51 -23.60 28.60
CA GLY A 17 24.64 -23.25 29.48
C GLY A 17 25.92 -22.92 28.71
N LYS A 18 26.98 -22.54 29.43
CA LYS A 18 28.32 -22.23 28.88
C LYS A 18 28.87 -23.45 28.10
N GLY A 19 29.06 -23.31 26.79
CA GLY A 19 29.49 -24.41 25.90
C GLY A 19 28.36 -25.13 25.14
N THR A 20 27.09 -24.80 25.39
CA THR A 20 25.98 -25.32 24.57
C THR A 20 25.93 -24.68 23.19
N ALA A 21 25.52 -25.44 22.17
CA ALA A 21 25.46 -24.95 20.79
C ALA A 21 24.52 -23.74 20.67
N ARG A 22 25.09 -22.56 20.53
CA ARG A 22 24.34 -21.33 20.31
C ARG A 22 23.70 -21.40 18.92
N ARG A 23 22.36 -21.40 18.85
CA ARG A 23 21.65 -21.37 17.57
C ARG A 23 22.07 -20.11 16.83
N LYS A 24 22.75 -20.24 15.68
CA LYS A 24 23.05 -19.08 14.83
C LYS A 24 21.72 -18.47 14.39
N LYS A 25 21.47 -17.22 14.78
CA LYS A 25 20.38 -16.42 14.23
C LYS A 25 20.68 -16.21 12.75
N LYS A 26 19.91 -16.84 11.86
CA LYS A 26 19.94 -16.52 10.43
C LYS A 26 19.30 -15.13 10.27
N VAL A 27 20.14 -14.11 10.18
CA VAL A 27 19.68 -12.77 9.78
C VAL A 27 19.50 -12.80 8.28
N VAL A 28 18.24 -12.84 7.82
CA VAL A 28 17.92 -12.79 6.40
C VAL A 28 17.88 -11.32 6.01
N HIS A 29 18.91 -10.86 5.31
CA HIS A 29 18.86 -9.57 4.64
C HIS A 29 17.99 -9.70 3.39
N ARG A 30 16.81 -9.09 3.45
CA ARG A 30 15.88 -9.02 2.32
C ARG A 30 16.26 -7.80 1.48
N THR A 31 16.74 -8.03 0.26
CA THR A 31 17.11 -6.98 -0.68
C THR A 31 15.88 -6.54 -1.47
N ALA A 32 15.57 -5.23 -1.45
CA ALA A 32 14.40 -4.65 -2.12
C ALA A 32 14.36 -4.91 -3.64
N THR A 33 15.52 -4.99 -4.28
CA THR A 33 15.67 -5.29 -5.73
C THR A 33 15.21 -6.68 -6.13
N ALA A 34 15.26 -7.67 -5.23
CA ALA A 34 14.77 -9.02 -5.52
C ALA A 34 13.24 -9.08 -5.51
N ASP A 35 12.60 -8.27 -4.68
CA ASP A 35 11.14 -8.23 -4.56
C ASP A 35 10.50 -7.49 -5.76
N ASP A 36 11.12 -6.43 -6.29
CA ASP A 36 10.62 -5.74 -7.49
C ASP A 36 10.61 -6.64 -8.75
N LYS A 37 11.67 -7.42 -8.97
CA LYS A 37 11.70 -8.41 -10.07
C LYS A 37 10.60 -9.46 -9.95
N LYS A 38 10.28 -9.88 -8.73
CA LYS A 38 9.19 -10.84 -8.48
C LYS A 38 7.83 -10.20 -8.73
N LEU A 39 7.63 -8.96 -8.29
CA LEU A 39 6.42 -8.19 -8.56
C LEU A 39 6.17 -8.06 -10.06
N GLN A 40 7.19 -7.62 -10.83
CA GLN A 40 7.09 -7.53 -12.29
C GLN A 40 6.78 -8.88 -12.95
N SER A 41 7.35 -9.98 -12.43
CA SER A 41 7.05 -11.32 -12.93
C SER A 41 5.61 -11.74 -12.65
N SER A 42 5.06 -11.40 -11.47
CA SER A 42 3.66 -11.66 -11.11
C SER A 42 2.69 -10.84 -11.95
N LEU A 43 2.98 -9.55 -12.16
CA LEU A 43 2.19 -8.67 -13.00
C LEU A 43 2.09 -9.18 -14.45
N LYS A 44 3.22 -9.62 -15.03
CA LYS A 44 3.23 -10.24 -16.37
C LYS A 44 2.33 -11.47 -16.48
N LYS A 45 2.17 -12.27 -15.42
CA LYS A 45 1.25 -13.43 -15.41
C LYS A 45 -0.22 -13.03 -15.49
N LEU A 46 -0.57 -11.83 -15.03
CA LEU A 46 -1.92 -11.25 -15.15
C LEU A 46 -2.15 -10.58 -16.51
N ALA A 47 -1.21 -10.76 -17.45
CA ALA A 47 -1.24 -10.19 -18.79
C ALA A 47 -1.42 -8.65 -18.78
N VAL A 48 -0.80 -7.97 -17.81
CA VAL A 48 -0.83 -6.50 -17.79
C VAL A 48 0.04 -5.94 -18.92
N ASN A 49 -0.50 -4.96 -19.64
CA ASN A 49 0.16 -4.24 -20.71
C ASN A 49 0.49 -2.83 -20.25
N ASN A 50 1.62 -2.28 -20.71
CA ASN A 50 2.02 -0.93 -20.35
C ASN A 50 1.17 0.09 -21.14
N ILE A 51 0.57 1.07 -20.45
CA ILE A 51 -0.13 2.19 -21.08
C ILE A 51 0.83 3.37 -21.14
N ALA A 52 1.09 3.89 -22.34
CA ALA A 52 1.97 5.04 -22.54
C ALA A 52 1.19 6.36 -22.48
N GLY A 53 1.88 7.45 -22.16
CA GLY A 53 1.31 8.80 -22.20
C GLY A 53 0.33 9.12 -21.07
N ILE A 54 0.41 8.43 -19.93
CA ILE A 54 -0.38 8.80 -18.75
C ILE A 54 0.22 10.06 -18.13
N GLU A 55 -0.58 11.12 -18.12
CA GLU A 55 -0.20 12.41 -17.52
C GLU A 55 -0.38 12.39 -16.01
N GLU A 56 -1.49 11.85 -15.52
CA GLU A 56 -1.77 11.77 -14.10
C GLU A 56 -2.68 10.59 -13.75
N VAL A 57 -2.60 10.15 -12.49
CA VAL A 57 -3.58 9.24 -11.90
C VAL A 57 -4.01 9.81 -10.55
N ASN A 58 -5.32 9.93 -10.36
CA ASN A 58 -5.92 10.43 -9.13
C ASN A 58 -6.74 9.31 -8.46
N MET A 59 -6.36 8.95 -7.23
CA MET A 59 -7.17 8.08 -6.39
C MET A 59 -7.91 8.94 -5.36
N ILE A 60 -9.19 9.18 -5.60
CA ILE A 60 -10.05 9.97 -4.71
C ILE A 60 -10.52 9.07 -3.57
N LYS A 61 -10.25 9.48 -2.34
CA LYS A 61 -10.73 8.81 -1.14
C LYS A 61 -11.99 9.49 -0.61
N ASP A 62 -12.71 8.77 0.23
CA ASP A 62 -13.90 9.23 0.94
C ASP A 62 -13.59 10.26 2.04
N ASP A 63 -12.37 10.25 2.58
CA ASP A 63 -11.87 11.20 3.59
C ASP A 63 -11.59 12.62 3.06
N GLY A 64 -11.86 12.89 1.78
CA GLY A 64 -11.64 14.20 1.16
C GLY A 64 -10.20 14.47 0.72
N THR A 65 -9.33 13.46 0.77
CA THR A 65 -7.97 13.54 0.21
C THR A 65 -7.83 12.69 -1.06
N VAL A 66 -6.87 13.06 -1.90
CA VAL A 66 -6.57 12.44 -3.18
C VAL A 66 -5.12 11.96 -3.12
N ILE A 67 -4.90 10.70 -3.51
CA ILE A 67 -3.55 10.22 -3.80
C ILE A 67 -3.28 10.53 -5.27
N HIS A 68 -2.46 11.55 -5.50
CA HIS A 68 -2.10 12.05 -6.82
C HIS A 68 -0.76 11.46 -7.27
N PHE A 69 -0.72 11.03 -8.53
CA PHE A 69 0.50 10.61 -9.21
C PHE A 69 0.69 11.49 -10.45
N ASN A 70 1.83 12.17 -10.55
CA ASN A 70 2.21 12.91 -11.74
C ASN A 70 3.10 12.05 -12.65
N ASN A 71 2.75 11.98 -13.93
CA ASN A 71 3.38 11.16 -14.98
C ASN A 71 3.76 9.73 -14.54
N PRO A 72 2.83 8.92 -13.97
CA PRO A 72 3.16 7.60 -13.49
C PRO A 72 3.38 6.59 -14.63
N LYS A 73 4.13 5.53 -14.33
CA LYS A 73 4.14 4.33 -15.16
C LYS A 73 2.92 3.48 -14.82
N VAL A 74 2.05 3.28 -15.80
CA VAL A 74 0.83 2.49 -15.64
C VAL A 74 0.92 1.21 -16.47
N GLN A 75 0.60 0.10 -15.84
CA GLN A 75 0.33 -1.17 -16.50
C GLN A 75 -1.11 -1.56 -16.20
N ALA A 76 -1.83 -2.08 -17.18
CA ALA A 76 -3.21 -2.49 -16.99
C ALA A 76 -3.52 -3.77 -17.76
N SER A 77 -4.39 -4.57 -17.17
CA SER A 77 -5.08 -5.66 -17.85
C SER A 77 -6.57 -5.35 -17.80
N LEU A 78 -7.14 -4.90 -18.93
CA LEU A 78 -8.56 -4.58 -19.04
C LEU A 78 -9.42 -5.84 -18.89
N SER A 79 -8.94 -7.00 -19.36
CA SER A 79 -9.64 -8.27 -19.20
C SER A 79 -9.73 -8.72 -17.74
N ALA A 80 -8.72 -8.39 -16.93
CA ALA A 80 -8.67 -8.71 -15.51
C ALA A 80 -9.09 -7.52 -14.61
N ASN A 81 -9.56 -6.40 -15.18
CA ASN A 81 -9.87 -5.16 -14.46
C ASN A 81 -8.79 -4.75 -13.44
N THR A 82 -7.52 -4.97 -13.79
CA THR A 82 -6.39 -4.77 -12.86
C THR A 82 -5.47 -3.68 -13.39
N PHE A 83 -5.20 -2.67 -12.55
CA PHE A 83 -4.28 -1.57 -12.84
C PHE A 83 -3.12 -1.61 -11.84
N ALA A 84 -1.89 -1.56 -12.34
CA ALA A 84 -0.67 -1.42 -11.56
C ALA A 84 -0.04 -0.06 -11.88
N ILE A 85 -0.06 0.82 -10.90
CA ILE A 85 0.43 2.19 -11.01
C ILE A 85 1.73 2.28 -10.22
N THR A 86 2.79 2.75 -10.86
CA THR A 86 4.12 2.91 -10.25
C THR A 86 4.59 4.34 -10.47
N GLY A 87 4.87 5.05 -9.39
CA GLY A 87 5.32 6.44 -9.43
C GLY A 87 5.38 7.03 -8.03
N HIS A 88 5.77 8.31 -7.95
CA HIS A 88 5.69 9.07 -6.72
C HIS A 88 4.23 9.40 -6.39
N ALA A 89 3.80 9.07 -5.18
CA ALA A 89 2.46 9.30 -4.69
C ALA A 89 2.46 10.51 -3.75
N GLU A 90 1.62 11.50 -4.03
CA GLU A 90 1.41 12.68 -3.19
C GLU A 90 -0.01 12.66 -2.64
N ALA A 91 -0.14 12.67 -1.31
CA ALA A 91 -1.44 12.86 -0.68
C ALA A 91 -1.76 14.35 -0.64
N LYS A 92 -2.81 14.79 -1.35
CA LYS A 92 -3.27 16.18 -1.41
C LYS A 92 -4.72 16.27 -0.94
N PRO A 93 -5.14 17.33 -0.23
CA PRO A 93 -6.56 17.57 0.00
C PRO A 93 -7.24 17.91 -1.33
N ILE A 94 -8.49 17.45 -1.51
CA ILE A 94 -9.24 17.67 -2.75
C ILE A 94 -9.40 19.16 -3.09
N THR A 95 -9.40 20.02 -2.07
CA THR A 95 -9.52 21.48 -2.19
C THR A 95 -8.34 22.12 -2.94
N GLU A 96 -7.13 21.54 -2.86
CA GLU A 96 -5.94 22.05 -3.57
C GLU A 96 -5.96 21.71 -5.07
N MET A 97 -6.79 20.74 -5.48
CA MET A 97 -6.91 20.32 -6.88
C MET A 97 -8.13 20.95 -7.58
N LEU A 98 -8.83 21.87 -6.92
CA LEU A 98 -9.95 22.61 -7.50
C LEU A 98 -9.45 23.76 -8.40
N PRO A 99 -10.15 24.06 -9.51
CA PRO A 99 -11.36 23.40 -10.00
C PRO A 99 -11.08 22.18 -10.91
N GLY A 100 -9.83 21.91 -11.27
CA GLY A 100 -9.46 20.92 -12.29
C GLY A 100 -9.99 19.51 -12.02
N ILE A 101 -9.97 19.08 -10.76
CA ILE A 101 -10.43 17.75 -10.34
C ILE A 101 -11.95 17.55 -10.54
N LEU A 102 -12.74 18.62 -10.67
CA LEU A 102 -14.21 18.53 -10.79
C LEU A 102 -14.65 17.75 -12.04
N SER A 103 -13.87 17.79 -13.13
CA SER A 103 -14.18 17.04 -14.35
C SER A 103 -13.97 15.54 -14.22
N GLN A 104 -13.20 15.10 -13.21
CA GLN A 104 -12.89 13.71 -12.93
C GLN A 104 -13.78 13.12 -11.84
N LEU A 105 -14.48 13.97 -11.07
CA LEU A 105 -15.41 13.54 -10.04
C LEU A 105 -16.75 13.13 -10.67
N GLY A 106 -17.24 11.95 -10.27
CA GLY A 106 -18.61 11.54 -10.54
C GLY A 106 -19.63 12.28 -9.64
N ALA A 107 -20.91 12.12 -9.93
CA ALA A 107 -22.01 12.72 -9.16
C ALA A 107 -21.96 12.37 -7.65
N ASP A 108 -21.53 11.15 -7.32
CA ASP A 108 -21.41 10.68 -5.94
C ASP A 108 -20.28 11.39 -5.19
N SER A 109 -19.11 11.52 -5.82
CA SER A 109 -17.95 12.22 -5.23
C SER A 109 -18.20 13.73 -5.08
N LEU A 110 -18.98 14.33 -5.99
CA LEU A 110 -19.42 15.73 -5.86
C LEU A 110 -20.33 15.95 -4.66
N THR A 111 -21.14 14.94 -4.29
CA THR A 111 -22.00 15.02 -3.10
C THR A 111 -21.17 15.02 -1.82
N SER A 112 -20.14 14.17 -1.74
CA SER A 112 -19.17 14.18 -0.64
C SER A 112 -18.41 15.49 -0.57
N LEU A 113 -17.98 16.03 -1.72
CA LEU A 113 -17.31 17.33 -1.79
C LEU A 113 -18.22 18.47 -1.32
N ARG A 114 -19.50 18.47 -1.70
CA ARG A 114 -20.49 19.47 -1.23
C ARG A 114 -20.66 19.42 0.28
N LYS A 115 -20.81 18.24 0.86
CA LYS A 115 -20.88 18.08 2.34
C LYS A 115 -19.64 18.61 3.03
N LEU A 116 -18.47 18.37 2.44
CA LEU A 116 -17.20 18.85 2.96
C LEU A 116 -17.09 20.38 2.85
N ALA A 117 -17.54 20.96 1.74
CA ALA A 117 -17.61 22.41 1.55
C ALA A 117 -18.62 23.11 2.47
N GLU A 118 -19.72 22.45 2.84
CA GLU A 118 -20.71 22.97 3.80
C GLU A 118 -20.17 23.00 5.24
N GLN A 119 -19.23 22.12 5.59
CA GLN A 119 -18.56 22.12 6.89
C GLN A 119 -17.48 23.20 7.01
N PHE A 120 -16.98 23.73 5.89
CA PHE A 120 -16.13 24.89 5.92
C PHE A 120 -16.97 26.13 6.26
N PRO A 121 -16.68 26.85 7.37
CA PRO A 121 -17.34 28.13 7.60
C PRO A 121 -17.05 29.04 6.41
N ARG A 122 -18.08 29.74 5.94
CA ARG A 122 -17.98 30.75 4.88
C ARG A 122 -17.06 31.90 5.35
N GLN A 123 -15.75 31.71 5.28
CA GLN A 123 -14.78 32.78 5.40
C GLN A 123 -14.73 33.51 4.06
N GLY A 124 -15.55 34.54 3.93
CA GLY A 124 -15.56 35.39 2.74
C GLY A 124 -16.87 36.15 2.49
N ARG A 125 -17.32 36.94 3.47
CA ARG A 125 -18.10 38.16 3.21
C ARG A 125 -17.75 39.21 4.27
N SER A 126 -16.79 40.05 3.93
CA SER A 126 -16.62 41.43 4.41
C SER A 126 -16.14 42.27 3.24
#